data_AF-A0A2A2VEA9-F1
#
_entry.id   AF-A0A2A2VEA9-F1
#
_cell.length_a   1.000
_cell.length_b   1.000
_cell.length_c   1.000
_cell.angle_alpha   90.00
_cell.angle_beta   90.00
_cell.angle_gamma   90.00
#
_symmetry.space_group_name_H-M   'P 1'
#
loop_
_entity.id
_entity.type
_entity.pdbx_description
1 polymer ?
#
loop_
_entity_poly.entity_id
_entity_poly.type
_entity_poly.pdbx_seq_one_letter_code
_entity_poly.pdbx_strand_id
1 'polypeptide(L)' 'MAFKSPHVSLVSFSIEIGKDITTSVMQIETDLHLNARHPSYDAAAAERLVRDAQTYLAGNADQITQIRLVSTRSGQT' A
#
# COMPACT_ATOMS: atom_id res chain seq x y z
N MET A 1 4.85 7.82 13.86
CA MET A 1 3.46 7.47 14.27
C MET A 1 3.06 6.17 13.58
N ALA A 2 2.05 5.40 14.00
CA ALA A 2 1.61 4.24 13.21
C ALA A 2 0.62 4.67 12.11
N PHE A 3 0.80 4.18 10.87
CA PHE A 3 -0.17 4.40 9.80
C PHE A 3 -1.47 3.62 10.07
N LYS A 4 -2.62 4.28 9.93
CA LYS A 4 -3.94 3.69 10.17
C LYS A 4 -4.92 4.16 9.08
N SER A 5 -5.70 3.23 8.54
CA SER A 5 -6.77 3.51 7.57
C SER A 5 -7.83 2.39 7.64
N PRO A 6 -9.13 2.64 7.34
CA PRO A 6 -10.21 1.66 7.51
C PRO A 6 -10.00 0.33 6.78
N HIS A 7 -9.20 0.32 5.72
CA HIS A 7 -8.97 -0.83 4.86
C HIS A 7 -7.61 -1.51 5.09
N VAL A 8 -6.89 -1.17 6.16
CA VAL A 8 -5.53 -1.66 6.41
C VAL A 8 -5.56 -2.76 7.47
N SER A 9 -5.08 -3.95 7.11
CA SER A 9 -4.90 -5.07 8.04
C SER A 9 -3.49 -5.12 8.63
N LEU A 10 -2.48 -4.80 7.81
CA LEU A 10 -1.08 -4.80 8.22
C LEU A 10 -0.30 -3.74 7.44
N VAL A 11 0.70 -3.15 8.11
CA VAL A 11 1.70 -2.29 7.49
C VAL A 11 3.07 -2.82 7.85
N SER A 12 3.92 -3.02 6.86
CA SER A 12 5.32 -3.37 7.07
C SER A 12 6.23 -2.47 6.24
N PHE A 13 7.43 -2.23 6.77
CA PHE A 13 8.48 -1.49 6.10
C PHE A 13 9.63 -2.46 5.83
N SER A 14 10.09 -2.51 4.60
CA SER A 14 11.17 -3.37 4.16
C SER A 14 12.12 -2.61 3.25
N ILE A 15 13.28 -3.22 3.00
CA ILE A 15 14.25 -2.74 2.03
C ILE A 15 14.33 -3.79 0.92
N GLU A 16 14.03 -3.40 -0.31
CA GLU A 16 14.23 -4.23 -1.49
C GLU A 16 15.63 -3.95 -2.07
N ILE A 17 16.46 -4.99 -2.16
CA ILE A 17 17.80 -4.92 -2.74
C ILE A 17 17.73 -5.34 -4.20
N GLY A 18 17.71 -4.37 -5.10
CA GLY A 18 17.85 -4.57 -6.54
C GLY A 18 19.32 -4.66 -6.96
N LYS A 19 19.55 -5.01 -8.23
CA LYS A 19 20.90 -5.13 -8.80
C LYS A 19 21.70 -3.82 -8.72
N ASP A 20 21.02 -2.69 -8.96
CA ASP A 20 21.66 -1.36 -9.09
C ASP A 20 21.13 -0.34 -8.07
N ILE A 21 20.04 -0.65 -7.36
CA ILE A 21 19.39 0.26 -6.42
C ILE A 21 18.84 -0.48 -5.21
N THR A 22 18.93 0.17 -4.05
CA THR A 22 18.22 -0.22 -2.83
C THR A 22 17.01 0.68 -2.64
N THR A 23 15.83 0.10 -2.47
CA THR A 23 14.57 0.83 -2.38
C THR A 23 13.89 0.53 -1.05
N SER A 24 13.54 1.57 -0.30
CA SER A 24 12.67 1.42 0.86
C SER A 24 11.23 1.18 0.40
N VAL A 25 10.55 0.20 0.97
CA VAL A 25 9.19 -0.20 0.57
C VAL A 25 8.28 -0.18 1.78
N MET A 26 7.15 0.53 1.64
CA MET A 26 6.02 0.44 2.54
C MET A 26 5.00 -0.52 1.93
N GLN A 27 4.87 -1.70 2.51
CA GLN A 27 3.85 -2.66 2.13
C GLN A 27 2.61 -2.46 3.01
N ILE A 28 1.46 -2.38 2.36
CA ILE A 28 0.15 -2.24 3.00
C ILE A 28 -0.69 -3.42 2.56
N GLU A 29 -1.07 -4.25 3.54
CA GLU A 29 -2.09 -5.27 3.33
C GLU A 29 -3.47 -4.65 3.51
N THR A 30 -4.34 -4.91 2.54
CA THR A 30 -5.67 -4.31 2.48
C THR A 30 -6.74 -5.31 2.14
N ASP A 31 -7.94 -5.11 2.69
CA ASP A 31 -9.12 -5.87 2.34
C ASP A 31 -9.80 -5.37 1.04
N LEU A 32 -9.28 -4.33 0.38
CA LEU A 32 -9.80 -3.88 -0.91
C LEU A 32 -9.46 -4.88 -2.01
N HIS A 33 -10.39 -5.11 -2.95
CA HIS A 33 -10.04 -5.72 -4.23
C HIS A 33 -9.20 -4.73 -5.04
N LEU A 34 -8.08 -5.19 -5.59
CA LEU A 34 -7.17 -4.34 -6.38
C LEU A 34 -7.24 -4.64 -7.89
N ASN A 35 -8.10 -5.58 -8.30
CA ASN A 35 -8.37 -5.85 -9.71
C ASN A 35 -9.50 -4.95 -10.20
N ALA A 36 -9.19 -3.96 -11.03
CA ALA A 36 -10.15 -3.02 -11.60
C ALA A 36 -11.29 -3.65 -12.42
N ARG A 37 -11.17 -4.94 -12.79
CA ARG A 37 -12.19 -5.69 -13.53
C ARG A 37 -13.15 -6.46 -12.61
N HIS A 38 -12.91 -6.49 -11.30
CA HIS A 38 -13.75 -7.20 -10.35
C HIS A 38 -14.93 -6.32 -9.90
N PRO A 39 -16.18 -6.82 -9.78
CA PRO A 39 -17.34 -6.00 -9.38
C PRO A 39 -17.20 -5.31 -8.04
N SER A 40 -16.48 -5.94 -7.10
CA SER A 40 -16.19 -5.39 -5.77
C SER A 40 -14.98 -4.45 -5.74
N TYR A 41 -14.43 -4.05 -6.89
CA TYR A 41 -13.39 -3.03 -6.96
C TYR A 41 -13.96 -1.65 -6.64
N ASP A 42 -13.35 -0.98 -5.65
CA ASP A 42 -13.67 0.39 -5.29
C ASP A 42 -12.45 1.28 -5.58
N ALA A 43 -12.52 2.02 -6.69
CA ALA A 43 -11.46 2.92 -7.12
C ALA A 43 -11.23 4.05 -6.10
N ALA A 44 -12.30 4.62 -5.56
CA ALA A 44 -12.21 5.76 -4.65
C ALA A 44 -11.56 5.35 -3.32
N ALA A 45 -11.90 4.17 -2.80
CA ALA A 45 -11.26 3.63 -1.60
C ALA A 45 -9.77 3.33 -1.82
N ALA A 46 -9.41 2.73 -2.97
CA ALA A 46 -8.01 2.44 -3.30
C ALA A 46 -7.17 3.73 -3.47
N GLU A 47 -7.69 4.72 -4.20
CA GLU A 47 -7.02 6.01 -4.39
C GLU A 47 -6.84 6.77 -3.08
N ARG A 48 -7.87 6.75 -2.22
CA ARG A 48 -7.78 7.36 -0.89
C ARG A 48 -6.71 6.68 -0.04
N LEU A 49 -6.65 5.36 -0.04
CA LEU A 49 -5.62 4.61 0.68
C LEU A 49 -4.20 5.00 0.22
N VAL A 50 -3.99 5.11 -1.10
CA VAL A 50 -2.70 5.55 -1.65
C VAL A 50 -2.36 6.97 -1.21
N ARG A 51 -3.31 7.90 -1.28
CA ARG A 51 -3.10 9.29 -0.87
C ARG A 51 -2.78 9.43 0.62
N ASP A 52 -3.48 8.69 1.47
CA ASP A 52 -3.23 8.67 2.91
C ASP A 52 -1.84 8.12 3.21
N ALA A 53 -1.41 7.06 2.51
CA ALA A 53 -0.07 6.49 2.64
C ALA A 53 1.03 7.45 2.17
N GLN A 54 0.82 8.15 1.06
CA GLN A 54 1.75 9.19 0.58
C GLN A 54 1.89 10.33 1.59
N THR A 55 0.76 10.79 2.15
CA THR A 55 0.75 11.85 3.16
C THR A 55 1.51 11.41 4.43
N TYR A 56 1.29 10.17 4.85
CA TYR A 56 2.02 9.58 5.97
C TYR A 56 3.54 9.56 5.71
N LEU A 57 3.96 9.09 4.53
CA LEU A 57 5.39 9.01 4.17
C LEU A 57 6.03 10.39 4.11
N ALA A 58 5.35 11.40 3.54
CA ALA A 58 5.86 12.77 3.46
C ALA A 58 6.21 13.38 4.83
N GLY A 59 5.54 12.94 5.90
CA GLY A 59 5.80 13.41 7.27
C GLY A 59 6.68 12.46 8.11
N ASN A 60 7.04 11.27 7.63
CA ASN A 60 7.66 10.23 8.45
C ASN A 60 8.83 9.48 7.79
N ALA A 61 9.15 9.69 6.50
CA ALA A 61 10.19 8.96 5.79
C ALA A 61 11.23 9.90 5.15
N ASP A 62 12.52 9.63 5.43
CA ASP A 62 13.65 10.41 4.90
C ASP A 62 14.05 10.00 3.47
N GLN A 63 13.59 8.85 2.98
CA GLN A 63 13.95 8.29 1.66
C GLN A 63 12.72 8.02 0.78
N ILE A 64 12.97 7.99 -0.54
CA ILE A 64 11.98 7.55 -1.55
C ILE A 64 11.46 6.18 -1.16
N THR A 65 10.19 6.14 -0.77
CA THR A 65 9.52 4.93 -0.33
C THR A 65 8.51 4.51 -1.39
N GLN A 66 8.72 3.33 -1.99
CA GLN A 66 7.73 2.74 -2.87
C GLN A 66 6.55 2.22 -2.05
N ILE A 67 5.32 2.49 -2.49
CA ILE A 67 4.11 1.95 -1.86
C ILE A 67 3.72 0.67 -2.59
N ARG A 68 3.61 -0.44 -1.85
CA ARG A 68 3.12 -1.73 -2.36
C ARG A 68 1.80 -2.07 -1.69
N LEU A 69 0.72 -2.15 -2.47
CA LEU A 69 -0.58 -2.61 -1.97
C LEU A 69 -0.72 -4.12 -2.22
N VAL A 70 -1.11 -4.86 -1.20
CA VAL A 70 -1.37 -6.30 -1.26
C VAL A 70 -2.79 -6.56 -0.80
N SER A 71 -3.62 -7.13 -1.68
CA SER A 71 -5.01 -7.47 -1.33
C SER A 71 -5.08 -8.81 -0.62
N THR A 72 -5.72 -8.85 0.54
CA THR A 72 -6.09 -10.12 1.21
C THR A 72 -7.28 -10.81 0.53
N ARG A 73 -7.96 -10.13 -0.40
CA ARG A 73 -9.05 -10.67 -1.23
C ARG A 73 -8.59 -11.15 -2.61
N SER A 74 -7.29 -11.30 -2.82
CA SER A 74 -6.74 -11.81 -4.08
C SER A 74 -7.10 -13.28 -4.26
N GLY A 75 -7.92 -13.58 -5.29
CA GLY A 75 -8.28 -14.95 -5.68
C GLY A 75 -9.75 -15.35 -5.55
N GLN A 76 -10.64 -14.48 -5.04
CA GLN A 76 -12.09 -14.73 -5.11
C GLN A 76 -12.64 -14.18 -6.43
N THR A 77 -13.01 -15.09 -7.34
CA THR A 77 -13.83 -14.84 -8.54
C THR A 77 -15.23 -15.36 -8.32
#